data_AF-A0A3M7DT76-F1
#
_entry.id   AF-A0A3M7DT76-F1
#
_cell.length_a   1.000
_cell.length_b   1.000
_cell.length_c   1.000
_cell.angle_alpha   90.00
_cell.angle_beta   90.00
_cell.angle_gamma   90.00
#
_symmetry.space_group_name_H-M   'P 1'
#
loop_
_entity.id
_entity.type
_entity.pdbx_description
1 polymer ?
#
loop_
_entity_poly.entity_id
_entity_poly.type
_entity_poly.pdbx_seq_one_letter_code
_entity_poly.pdbx_strand_id
1 'polypeptide(L)'
;MRLWSDALELVLPLRIWLGRRLFGTVGSSPSRIMVRITPTRMIKWPCDSPELEAMSYVAANTDIPVPRLYRSHRWLGKLALEMEYIERGIPLVSCWAELSAEQKQNIVTDLGSYIEQLRALKPAKNFGVSSTEGGRCRDVRVSTWRLFGPFENVASFHEFIRGGMPAEAFDDRFGDDSVRVHQRNYSVRFTHGDLASLNILIRDGKIASIIDWECAGWYPEYWEYTKALYNRVYAPEFHQMLQEQMVRYDAELETERFLWRWFDQPLDQLGGDLQ
;
A
#
# COMPACT_ATOMS: atom_id res chain seq x y z
N MET A 1 21.61 11.31 4.06
CA MET A 1 23.03 11.00 4.35
C MET A 1 23.19 9.48 4.30
N ARG A 2 23.79 8.94 3.23
CA ARG A 2 23.95 7.50 3.00
C ARG A 2 25.24 7.01 3.66
N LEU A 3 25.13 6.23 4.72
CA LEU A 3 26.24 5.45 5.27
C LEU A 3 26.01 3.99 4.90
N TRP A 4 26.37 3.62 3.67
CA TRP A 4 26.58 2.22 3.32
C TRP A 4 27.87 1.81 4.02
N SER A 5 27.78 0.98 5.06
CA SER A 5 28.97 0.31 5.60
C SER A 5 29.02 -1.08 4.99
N ASP A 6 29.88 -1.28 4.01
CA ASP A 6 30.05 -2.54 3.27
C ASP A 6 30.27 -3.76 4.20
N ALA A 7 30.82 -3.54 5.40
CA ALA A 7 31.01 -4.57 6.41
C ALA A 7 29.70 -5.19 6.92
N LEU A 8 28.60 -4.44 6.95
CA LEU A 8 27.29 -4.93 7.41
C LEU A 8 26.53 -5.72 6.33
N GLU A 9 26.75 -5.39 5.06
CA GLU A 9 26.21 -6.15 3.91
C GLU A 9 26.77 -7.59 3.90
N LEU A 10 28.06 -7.75 4.20
CA LEU A 10 28.72 -9.06 4.26
C LEU A 10 28.15 -9.98 5.35
N VAL A 11 27.64 -9.42 6.45
CA VAL A 11 27.07 -10.20 7.57
C VAL A 11 25.54 -10.32 7.50
N LEU A 12 24.85 -9.60 6.63
CA LEU A 12 23.40 -9.68 6.50
C LEU A 12 22.89 -11.12 6.22
N PRO A 13 23.51 -11.91 5.33
CA PRO A 13 23.13 -13.31 5.13
C PRO A 13 23.24 -14.14 6.42
N LEU A 14 24.29 -13.92 7.22
CA LEU A 14 24.47 -14.58 8.51
C LEU A 14 23.41 -14.15 9.53
N ARG A 15 23.07 -12.86 9.59
CA ARG A 15 22.00 -12.33 10.46
C ARG A 15 20.64 -12.92 10.09
N ILE A 16 20.33 -13.04 8.80
CA ILE A 16 19.09 -13.66 8.31
C ILE A 16 19.08 -15.16 8.65
N TRP A 17 20.18 -15.87 8.44
CA TRP A 17 20.28 -17.30 8.77
C TRP A 17 20.11 -17.55 10.27
N LEU A 18 20.85 -16.83 11.12
CA LEU A 18 20.70 -16.90 12.58
C LEU A 18 19.29 -16.52 13.02
N GLY A 19 18.75 -15.44 12.46
CA GLY A 19 17.40 -14.95 12.76
C GLY A 19 16.32 -16.00 12.46
N ARG A 20 16.37 -16.64 11.29
CA ARG A 20 15.48 -17.75 10.94
C ARG A 20 15.54 -18.88 11.95
N ARG A 21 16.74 -19.23 12.42
CA ARG A 21 16.93 -20.34 13.37
C ARG A 21 16.47 -19.99 14.78
N LEU A 22 16.67 -18.75 15.22
CA LEU A 22 16.37 -18.32 16.60
C LEU A 22 14.94 -17.80 16.78
N PHE A 23 14.38 -17.13 15.76
CA PHE A 23 13.12 -16.39 15.86
C PHE A 23 12.09 -16.77 14.80
N GLY A 24 12.50 -17.49 13.75
CA GLY A 24 11.63 -17.89 12.65
C GLY A 24 11.37 -16.81 11.59
N THR A 25 10.42 -17.10 10.71
CA THR A 25 9.91 -16.19 9.67
C THR A 25 8.61 -15.53 10.12
N VAL A 26 8.33 -14.34 9.59
CA VAL A 26 7.07 -13.62 9.82
C VAL A 26 6.22 -13.75 8.55
N GLY A 27 4.93 -14.04 8.71
CA GLY A 27 4.03 -14.25 7.57
C GLY A 27 4.32 -15.53 6.77
N SER A 28 3.54 -15.73 5.70
CA SER A 28 3.52 -16.96 4.90
C SER A 28 3.80 -16.72 3.41
N SER A 29 4.23 -15.52 3.02
CA SER A 29 4.46 -15.19 1.61
C SER A 29 5.65 -15.98 1.04
N PRO A 30 5.46 -16.81 0.00
CA PRO A 30 6.55 -17.56 -0.61
C PRO A 30 7.53 -16.67 -1.38
N SER A 31 7.09 -15.47 -1.77
CA SER A 31 7.85 -14.50 -2.56
C SER A 31 8.52 -13.41 -1.72
N ARG A 32 8.21 -13.33 -0.42
CA ARG A 32 8.85 -12.39 0.51
C ARG A 32 9.49 -13.10 1.68
N ILE A 33 10.76 -12.81 1.86
CA ILE A 33 11.51 -13.15 3.06
C ILE A 33 11.25 -12.06 4.10
N MET A 34 10.53 -12.45 5.15
CA MET A 34 10.37 -11.66 6.36
C MET A 34 10.93 -12.45 7.53
N VAL A 35 12.04 -11.99 8.09
CA VAL A 35 12.80 -12.75 9.10
C VAL A 35 13.08 -11.87 10.30
N ARG A 36 12.71 -12.34 11.48
CA ARG A 36 13.12 -11.71 12.73
C ARG A 36 14.61 -11.94 12.95
N ILE A 37 15.35 -10.87 13.20
CA ILE A 37 16.80 -10.92 13.44
C ILE A 37 17.15 -10.61 14.89
N THR A 38 16.21 -10.03 15.64
CA THR A 38 16.25 -9.80 17.10
C THR A 38 14.81 -9.87 17.63
N PRO A 39 14.57 -9.81 18.95
CA PRO A 39 13.20 -9.77 19.47
C PRO A 39 12.33 -8.64 18.89
N THR A 40 12.93 -7.48 18.58
CA THR A 40 12.24 -6.24 18.17
C THR A 40 12.57 -5.77 16.74
N ARG A 41 13.30 -6.57 15.94
CA ARG A 41 13.66 -6.19 14.57
C ARG A 41 13.52 -7.34 13.59
N MET A 42 13.14 -7.00 12.37
CA MET A 42 13.03 -7.93 11.25
C MET A 42 13.67 -7.36 9.99
N ILE A 43 13.99 -8.25 9.06
CA ILE A 43 14.36 -7.95 7.68
C ILE A 43 13.16 -8.30 6.78
N LYS A 44 12.73 -7.37 5.92
CA LYS A 44 11.80 -7.60 4.80
C LYS A 44 12.57 -7.52 3.48
N TRP A 45 12.39 -8.53 2.61
CA TRP A 45 13.02 -8.60 1.29
C TRP A 45 12.21 -9.51 0.35
N PRO A 46 12.19 -9.26 -0.97
CA PRO A 46 12.63 -8.03 -1.61
C PRO A 46 11.63 -6.90 -1.34
N CYS A 47 12.14 -5.68 -1.33
CA CYS A 47 11.36 -4.44 -1.34
C CYS A 47 11.71 -3.64 -2.60
N ASP A 48 10.88 -2.64 -2.90
CA ASP A 48 11.14 -1.62 -3.91
C ASP A 48 11.19 -0.24 -3.26
N SER A 49 11.74 0.76 -3.96
CA SER A 49 11.88 2.12 -3.43
C SER A 49 10.58 2.74 -2.88
N PRO A 50 9.39 2.53 -3.49
CA PRO A 50 8.14 3.10 -2.97
C PRO A 50 7.87 2.79 -1.49
N GLU A 51 8.17 1.56 -1.04
CA GLU A 51 7.97 1.18 0.36
C GLU A 51 8.87 1.98 1.31
N LEU A 52 10.17 2.08 0.97
CA LEU A 52 11.14 2.82 1.78
C LEU A 52 10.81 4.32 1.83
N GLU A 53 10.47 4.90 0.68
CA GLU A 53 10.14 6.31 0.53
C GLU A 53 8.88 6.64 1.35
N ALA A 54 7.81 5.86 1.18
CA ALA A 54 6.55 6.09 1.88
C ALA A 54 6.67 5.97 3.40
N MET A 55 7.30 4.90 3.89
CA MET A 55 7.50 4.72 5.34
C MET A 55 8.30 5.87 5.94
N SER A 56 9.36 6.32 5.26
CA SER A 56 10.20 7.44 5.73
C SER A 56 9.42 8.75 5.74
N TYR A 57 8.62 9.00 4.71
CA TYR A 57 7.85 10.23 4.57
C TYR A 57 6.69 10.31 5.57
N VAL A 58 5.93 9.22 5.73
CA VAL A 58 4.81 9.15 6.68
C VAL A 58 5.30 9.29 8.12
N ALA A 59 6.38 8.58 8.49
CA ALA A 59 6.97 8.68 9.83
C ALA A 59 7.44 10.09 10.18
N ALA A 60 7.85 10.88 9.19
CA ALA A 60 8.38 12.22 9.39
C ALA A 60 7.31 13.32 9.42
N ASN A 61 6.10 13.05 8.91
CA ASN A 61 5.09 14.08 8.66
C ASN A 61 3.70 13.78 9.27
N THR A 62 3.54 12.65 9.95
CA THR A 62 2.27 12.24 10.55
C THR A 62 2.49 11.57 11.91
N ASP A 63 1.41 11.36 12.65
CA ASP A 63 1.40 10.58 13.89
C ASP A 63 0.97 9.13 13.66
N ILE A 64 0.93 8.69 12.39
CA ILE A 64 0.53 7.32 12.03
C ILE A 64 1.60 6.36 12.55
N PRO A 65 1.24 5.32 13.33
CA PRO A 65 2.21 4.36 13.82
C PRO A 65 2.69 3.48 12.66
N VAL A 66 3.92 3.72 12.21
CA VAL A 66 4.59 2.91 11.19
C VAL A 66 5.80 2.21 11.80
N PRO A 67 6.19 1.01 11.33
CA PRO A 67 7.35 0.32 11.87
C PRO A 67 8.59 1.20 11.72
N ARG A 68 9.35 1.38 12.81
CA ARG A 68 10.58 2.17 12.73
C ARG A 68 11.55 1.54 11.73
N LEU A 69 11.93 2.31 10.72
CA LEU A 69 13.02 1.96 9.82
C LEU A 69 14.37 2.16 10.53
N TYR A 70 15.17 1.10 10.61
CA TYR A 70 16.52 1.17 11.16
C TYR A 70 17.54 1.37 10.03
N ARG A 71 17.46 0.55 8.98
CA ARG A 71 18.42 0.54 7.86
C ARG A 71 17.80 -0.03 6.59
N SER A 72 18.31 0.40 5.44
CA SER A 72 18.14 -0.27 4.15
C SER A 72 19.43 -1.00 3.75
N HIS A 73 19.31 -2.16 3.12
CA HIS A 73 20.43 -2.97 2.61
C HIS A 73 20.22 -3.33 1.13
N ARG A 74 21.28 -3.70 0.42
CA ARG A 74 21.24 -4.32 -0.91
C ARG A 74 21.59 -5.80 -0.82
N TRP A 75 20.57 -6.63 -0.71
CA TRP A 75 20.74 -8.07 -0.65
C TRP A 75 20.27 -8.75 -1.93
N LEU A 76 21.12 -9.60 -2.52
CA LEU A 76 20.84 -10.30 -3.78
C LEU A 76 20.35 -9.36 -4.90
N GLY A 77 20.97 -8.17 -5.00
CA GLY A 77 20.65 -7.16 -6.01
C GLY A 77 19.36 -6.37 -5.78
N LYS A 78 18.60 -6.65 -4.72
CA LYS A 78 17.33 -5.99 -4.38
C LYS A 78 17.41 -5.27 -3.03
N LEU A 79 16.49 -4.33 -2.82
CA LEU A 79 16.37 -3.61 -1.56
C LEU A 79 15.86 -4.57 -0.47
N ALA A 80 16.47 -4.52 0.70
CA ALA A 80 15.98 -5.14 1.93
C ALA A 80 15.83 -4.07 3.01
N LEU A 81 14.78 -4.15 3.82
CA LEU A 81 14.51 -3.20 4.90
C LEU A 81 14.70 -3.87 6.26
N GLU A 82 15.59 -3.32 7.10
CA GLU A 82 15.65 -3.62 8.53
C GLU A 82 14.71 -2.68 9.27
N MET A 83 13.62 -3.24 9.79
CA MET A 83 12.55 -2.48 10.41
C MET A 83 12.13 -3.09 11.74
N GLU A 84 11.37 -2.32 12.50
CA GLU A 84 10.77 -2.76 13.75
C GLU A 84 9.86 -3.96 13.55
N TYR A 85 10.02 -4.94 14.43
CA TYR A 85 9.07 -6.02 14.59
C TYR A 85 8.13 -5.67 15.74
N ILE A 86 6.84 -5.56 15.44
CA ILE A 86 5.81 -5.23 16.43
C ILE A 86 5.51 -6.45 17.28
N GLU A 87 6.18 -6.55 18.43
CA GLU A 87 5.99 -7.66 19.36
C GLU A 87 4.54 -7.72 19.87
N ARG A 88 3.94 -8.92 19.81
CA ARG A 88 2.53 -9.18 20.12
C ARG A 88 1.54 -8.39 19.25
N GLY A 89 2.00 -7.82 18.13
CA GLY A 89 1.12 -7.26 17.11
C GLY A 89 0.43 -8.37 16.33
N ILE A 90 -0.90 -8.38 16.35
CA ILE A 90 -1.74 -9.35 15.64
C ILE A 90 -2.47 -8.62 14.51
N PRO A 91 -2.49 -9.15 13.27
CA PRO A 91 -3.29 -8.55 12.20
C PRO A 91 -4.75 -8.40 12.62
N LEU A 92 -5.35 -7.24 12.33
CA LEU A 92 -6.72 -6.90 12.72
C LEU A 92 -7.70 -7.98 12.29
N VAL A 93 -7.54 -8.51 11.08
CA VAL A 93 -8.37 -9.60 10.54
C VAL A 93 -8.39 -10.85 11.42
N SER A 94 -7.30 -11.12 12.13
CA SER A 94 -7.16 -12.32 12.97
C SER A 94 -7.83 -12.16 14.34
N CYS A 95 -8.04 -10.94 14.82
CA CYS A 95 -8.67 -10.67 16.11
C CYS A 95 -9.99 -9.91 16.03
N TRP A 96 -10.44 -9.51 14.83
CA TRP A 96 -11.62 -8.64 14.63
C TRP A 96 -12.87 -9.16 15.34
N ALA A 97 -13.12 -10.48 15.26
CA ALA A 97 -14.28 -11.12 15.88
C ALA A 97 -14.27 -11.09 17.41
N GLU A 98 -13.09 -10.96 18.03
CA GLU A 98 -12.89 -10.99 19.49
C GLU A 98 -12.91 -9.59 20.11
N LEU A 99 -12.78 -8.54 19.29
CA LEU A 99 -12.80 -7.15 19.74
C LEU A 99 -14.20 -6.73 20.18
N SER A 100 -14.28 -5.95 21.26
CA SER A 100 -15.53 -5.33 21.68
C SER A 100 -16.02 -4.31 20.65
N ALA A 101 -17.33 -4.00 20.67
CA ALA A 101 -17.89 -2.97 19.80
C ALA A 101 -17.19 -1.61 19.98
N GLU A 102 -16.83 -1.27 21.23
CA GLU A 102 -16.07 -0.05 21.54
C GLU A 102 -14.67 -0.08 20.93
N GLN A 103 -13.95 -1.20 21.03
CA GLN A 103 -12.61 -1.35 20.42
C GLN A 103 -12.69 -1.23 18.89
N LYS A 104 -13.66 -1.90 18.26
CA LYS A 104 -13.88 -1.80 16.82
C LYS A 104 -14.14 -0.36 16.39
N GLN A 105 -15.02 0.35 17.12
CA GLN A 105 -15.34 1.75 16.84
C GLN A 105 -14.10 2.65 17.00
N ASN A 106 -13.34 2.48 18.07
CA ASN A 106 -12.12 3.25 18.29
C ASN A 106 -11.09 3.02 17.18
N ILE A 107 -10.89 1.76 16.76
CA ILE A 107 -9.98 1.40 15.67
C ILE A 107 -10.38 2.09 14.36
N VAL A 108 -11.64 2.00 13.93
CA VAL A 108 -12.04 2.64 12.66
C VAL A 108 -11.99 4.16 12.75
N THR A 109 -12.29 4.73 13.92
CA THR A 109 -12.17 6.18 14.16
C THR A 109 -10.70 6.64 14.03
N ASP A 110 -9.76 5.87 14.61
CA ASP A 110 -8.33 6.12 14.47
C ASP A 110 -7.88 6.01 13.01
N LEU A 111 -8.36 5.00 12.27
CA LEU A 111 -8.08 4.84 10.84
C LEU A 111 -8.60 6.02 10.02
N GLY A 112 -9.81 6.53 10.31
CA GLY A 112 -10.35 7.73 9.68
C GLY A 112 -9.45 8.94 9.89
N SER A 113 -8.99 9.15 11.14
CA SER A 113 -8.02 10.20 11.46
C SER A 113 -6.70 10.04 10.70
N TYR A 114 -6.17 8.82 10.59
CA TYR A 114 -4.96 8.55 9.82
C TYR A 114 -5.14 8.82 8.32
N ILE A 115 -6.28 8.46 7.74
CA ILE A 115 -6.59 8.76 6.33
C ILE A 115 -6.62 10.27 6.09
N GLU A 116 -7.20 11.05 7.00
CA GLU A 116 -7.20 12.51 6.89
C GLU A 116 -5.78 13.11 7.03
N GLN A 117 -4.93 12.55 7.90
CA GLN A 117 -3.52 12.93 7.97
C GLN A 117 -2.79 12.66 6.66
N LEU A 118 -2.99 11.48 6.05
CA LEU A 118 -2.41 11.16 4.74
C LEU A 118 -2.88 12.15 3.66
N ARG A 119 -4.18 12.46 3.60
CA ARG A 119 -4.75 13.41 2.64
C ARG A 119 -4.23 14.84 2.81
N ALA A 120 -3.80 15.20 4.01
CA ALA A 120 -3.23 16.51 4.33
C ALA A 120 -1.75 16.63 3.94
N LEU A 121 -1.06 15.52 3.66
CA LEU A 121 0.33 15.54 3.19
C LEU A 121 0.44 16.28 1.85
N LYS A 122 1.58 16.95 1.66
CA LYS A 122 1.86 17.76 0.48
C LYS A 122 3.13 17.29 -0.22
N PRO A 123 3.08 17.02 -1.53
CA PRO A 123 4.24 16.55 -2.23
C PRO A 123 5.31 17.65 -2.27
N ALA A 124 6.58 17.26 -2.22
CA ALA A 124 7.70 18.22 -2.28
C ALA A 124 7.76 18.95 -3.64
N LYS A 125 7.17 18.36 -4.67
CA LYS A 125 6.99 18.95 -6.01
C LYS A 125 5.58 18.60 -6.49
N ASN A 126 5.00 19.38 -7.40
CA ASN A 126 3.72 19.01 -8.01
C ASN A 126 3.94 17.79 -8.92
N PHE A 127 3.55 16.62 -8.42
CA PHE A 127 3.50 15.38 -9.18
C PHE A 127 2.06 15.08 -9.57
N GLY A 128 1.87 14.39 -10.70
CA GLY A 128 0.63 13.68 -10.99
C GLY A 128 0.56 12.39 -10.17
N VAL A 129 0.13 11.29 -10.80
CA VAL A 129 0.05 9.99 -10.11
C VAL A 129 1.45 9.36 -10.05
N SER A 130 1.98 9.14 -8.84
CA SER A 130 3.39 8.77 -8.65
C SER A 130 3.69 8.14 -7.28
N SER A 131 4.88 7.55 -7.10
CA SER A 131 5.39 7.21 -5.76
C SER A 131 5.65 8.46 -4.92
N THR A 132 5.93 8.28 -3.63
CA THR A 132 6.19 9.36 -2.67
C THR A 132 7.14 10.45 -3.17
N GLU A 133 8.27 10.09 -3.79
CA GLU A 133 9.26 11.03 -4.31
C GLU A 133 9.07 11.41 -5.79
N GLY A 134 7.92 11.07 -6.38
CA GLY A 134 7.59 11.34 -7.79
C GLY A 134 8.05 10.26 -8.76
N GLY A 135 8.39 9.08 -8.26
CA GLY A 135 8.89 7.94 -9.04
C GLY A 135 7.78 7.00 -9.50
N ARG A 136 8.20 5.80 -9.94
CA ARG A 136 7.29 4.73 -10.38
C ARG A 136 6.54 4.13 -9.19
N CYS A 137 5.24 3.90 -9.37
CA CYS A 137 4.35 3.33 -8.37
C CYS A 137 4.46 1.80 -8.29
N ARG A 138 4.03 1.26 -7.15
CA ARG A 138 3.63 -0.14 -6.97
C ARG A 138 2.15 -0.13 -6.57
N ASP A 139 1.35 -1.04 -7.10
CA ASP A 139 -0.04 -1.25 -6.69
C ASP A 139 -0.50 -2.61 -7.22
N VAL A 140 -0.96 -3.48 -6.32
CA VAL A 140 -1.41 -4.84 -6.62
C VAL A 140 -2.66 -4.91 -7.50
N ARG A 141 -3.42 -3.81 -7.61
CA ARG A 141 -4.54 -3.63 -8.55
C ARG A 141 -4.04 -3.43 -9.98
N VAL A 142 -2.80 -2.97 -10.14
CA VAL A 142 -2.19 -2.62 -11.42
C VAL A 142 -1.24 -3.70 -11.94
N SER A 143 -0.42 -4.26 -11.06
CA SER A 143 0.47 -5.38 -11.38
C SER A 143 0.82 -6.15 -10.11
N THR A 144 0.99 -7.46 -10.25
CA THR A 144 1.48 -8.33 -9.19
C THR A 144 2.90 -7.94 -8.76
N TRP A 145 3.78 -7.50 -9.67
CA TRP A 145 5.21 -7.30 -9.37
C TRP A 145 5.87 -6.09 -10.04
N ARG A 146 5.31 -5.55 -11.12
CA ARG A 146 5.96 -4.52 -11.92
C ARG A 146 5.62 -3.14 -11.38
N LEU A 147 6.63 -2.27 -11.34
CA LEU A 147 6.41 -0.85 -11.13
C LEU A 147 5.81 -0.22 -12.39
N PHE A 148 5.07 0.88 -12.24
CA PHE A 148 4.38 1.57 -13.34
C PHE A 148 4.36 3.08 -13.14
N GLY A 149 3.98 3.84 -14.16
CA GLY A 149 4.09 5.30 -14.15
C GLY A 149 5.55 5.78 -14.02
N PRO A 150 5.79 6.98 -13.45
CA PRO A 150 4.80 7.95 -12.98
C PRO A 150 3.95 8.50 -14.13
N PHE A 151 2.83 9.13 -13.79
CA PHE A 151 1.93 9.78 -14.73
C PHE A 151 1.89 11.27 -14.47
N GLU A 152 1.86 12.07 -15.54
CA GLU A 152 1.80 13.53 -15.46
C GLU A 152 0.49 14.00 -14.82
N ASN A 153 -0.61 13.28 -15.05
CA ASN A 153 -1.93 13.65 -14.57
C ASN A 153 -2.84 12.42 -14.37
N VAL A 154 -3.98 12.64 -13.70
CA VAL A 154 -4.97 11.61 -13.41
C VAL A 154 -5.57 10.98 -14.68
N ALA A 155 -5.74 11.76 -15.75
CA ALA A 155 -6.30 11.25 -17.00
C ALA A 155 -5.42 10.17 -17.65
N SER A 156 -4.11 10.40 -17.71
CA SER A 156 -3.14 9.41 -18.22
C SER A 156 -3.04 8.15 -17.36
N PHE A 157 -3.20 8.29 -16.04
CA PHE A 157 -3.34 7.14 -15.14
C PHE A 157 -4.64 6.35 -15.42
N HIS A 158 -5.77 7.04 -15.58
CA HIS A 158 -7.05 6.40 -15.89
C HIS A 158 -7.05 5.67 -17.23
N GLU A 159 -6.41 6.22 -18.26
CA GLU A 159 -6.21 5.52 -19.55
C GLU A 159 -5.41 4.23 -19.37
N PHE A 160 -4.32 4.30 -18.62
CA PHE A 160 -3.48 3.15 -18.33
C PHE A 160 -4.25 2.02 -17.61
N ILE A 161 -5.02 2.32 -16.56
CA ILE A 161 -5.78 1.29 -15.82
C ILE A 161 -7.00 0.75 -16.56
N ARG A 162 -7.42 1.41 -17.65
CA ARG A 162 -8.40 0.90 -18.64
C ARG A 162 -7.76 0.02 -19.71
N GLY A 163 -6.55 -0.48 -19.46
CA GLY A 163 -5.80 -1.30 -20.41
C GLY A 163 -5.24 -0.48 -21.57
N GLY A 164 -4.89 0.79 -21.33
CA GLY A 164 -4.28 1.67 -22.34
C GLY A 164 -5.25 2.11 -23.44
N MET A 165 -6.55 1.95 -23.20
CA MET A 165 -7.58 2.30 -24.17
C MET A 165 -7.98 3.77 -24.03
N PRO A 166 -7.93 4.56 -25.12
CA PRO A 166 -8.48 5.91 -25.15
C PRO A 166 -9.94 5.92 -24.72
N ALA A 167 -10.39 7.06 -24.17
CA ALA A 167 -11.73 7.19 -23.61
C ALA A 167 -12.84 6.82 -24.61
N GLU A 168 -12.72 7.29 -25.86
CA GLU A 168 -13.70 7.08 -26.92
C GLU A 168 -13.80 5.61 -27.30
N ALA A 169 -12.64 4.94 -27.48
CA ALA A 169 -12.60 3.52 -27.80
C ALA A 169 -13.15 2.63 -26.66
N PHE A 170 -12.95 3.06 -25.41
CA PHE A 170 -13.49 2.37 -24.25
C PHE A 170 -15.01 2.52 -24.18
N ASP A 171 -15.51 3.73 -24.39
CA ASP A 171 -16.95 4.01 -24.41
C ASP A 171 -17.65 3.25 -25.53
N ASP A 172 -17.10 3.24 -26.75
CA ASP A 172 -17.64 2.48 -27.88
C ASP A 172 -17.72 0.97 -27.61
N ARG A 173 -16.73 0.42 -26.89
CA ARG A 173 -16.63 -1.02 -26.63
C ARG A 173 -17.49 -1.49 -25.47
N PHE A 174 -17.54 -0.72 -24.39
CA PHE A 174 -18.16 -1.13 -23.12
C PHE A 174 -19.46 -0.39 -22.81
N GLY A 175 -19.70 0.78 -23.41
CA GLY A 175 -20.91 1.59 -23.21
C GLY A 175 -21.16 1.93 -21.74
N ASP A 176 -20.10 2.09 -20.95
CA ASP A 176 -20.14 2.16 -19.50
C ASP A 176 -19.79 3.56 -18.98
N ASP A 177 -20.45 3.97 -17.89
CA ASP A 177 -20.27 5.26 -17.24
C ASP A 177 -18.83 5.51 -16.70
N SER A 178 -17.98 4.48 -16.68
CA SER A 178 -16.56 4.53 -16.29
C SER A 178 -15.80 5.69 -16.92
N VAL A 179 -16.01 5.98 -18.21
CA VAL A 179 -15.33 7.08 -18.90
C VAL A 179 -15.77 8.43 -18.33
N ARG A 180 -17.08 8.61 -18.15
CA ARG A 180 -17.66 9.84 -17.58
C ARG A 180 -17.19 10.05 -16.14
N VAL A 181 -17.08 8.99 -15.35
CA VAL A 181 -16.53 9.06 -13.99
C VAL A 181 -15.05 9.46 -14.03
N HIS A 182 -14.23 8.79 -14.83
CA HIS A 182 -12.81 9.08 -14.98
C HIS A 182 -12.47 10.47 -15.57
N GLN A 183 -13.42 11.13 -16.24
CA GLN A 183 -13.28 12.50 -16.76
C GLN A 183 -13.60 13.59 -15.72
N ARG A 184 -14.05 13.22 -14.51
CA ARG A 184 -14.23 14.20 -13.42
C ARG A 184 -12.88 14.80 -13.02
N ASN A 185 -12.94 15.98 -12.41
CA ASN A 185 -11.76 16.62 -11.85
C ASN A 185 -11.41 15.98 -10.50
N TYR A 186 -10.25 15.35 -10.42
CA TYR A 186 -9.74 14.74 -9.19
C TYR A 186 -8.52 15.50 -8.67
N SER A 187 -8.52 15.75 -7.36
CA SER A 187 -7.29 16.13 -6.67
C SER A 187 -6.39 14.91 -6.53
N VAL A 188 -5.08 15.13 -6.55
CA VAL A 188 -4.09 14.11 -6.20
C VAL A 188 -3.82 14.19 -4.70
N ARG A 189 -3.92 13.05 -4.00
CA ARG A 189 -3.75 12.92 -2.55
C ARG A 189 -2.81 11.76 -2.24
N PHE A 190 -2.12 11.83 -1.10
CA PHE A 190 -1.32 10.71 -0.64
C PHE A 190 -2.24 9.61 -0.10
N THR A 191 -2.00 8.38 -0.51
CA THR A 191 -2.76 7.20 -0.12
C THR A 191 -1.81 6.11 0.38
N HIS A 192 -2.26 5.27 1.30
CA HIS A 192 -1.60 4.00 1.59
C HIS A 192 -1.75 3.03 0.42
N GLY A 193 -2.93 3.01 -0.22
CA GLY A 193 -3.19 2.18 -1.40
C GLY A 193 -3.28 0.66 -1.12
N ASP A 194 -3.25 0.25 0.15
CA ASP A 194 -3.45 -1.15 0.57
C ASP A 194 -3.82 -1.24 2.07
N LEU A 195 -4.71 -0.34 2.53
CA LEU A 195 -5.11 -0.25 3.94
C LEU A 195 -6.11 -1.36 4.31
N ALA A 196 -5.70 -2.60 4.14
CA ALA A 196 -6.48 -3.80 4.43
C ALA A 196 -6.35 -4.21 5.90
N SER A 197 -7.31 -4.98 6.42
CA SER A 197 -7.28 -5.54 7.79
C SER A 197 -6.10 -6.48 8.06
N LEU A 198 -5.40 -6.94 7.04
CA LEU A 198 -4.14 -7.70 7.16
C LEU A 198 -2.94 -6.80 7.53
N ASN A 199 -3.02 -5.53 7.14
CA ASN A 199 -1.95 -4.54 7.20
C ASN A 199 -2.09 -3.61 8.42
N ILE A 200 -3.06 -3.89 9.30
CA ILE A 200 -3.30 -3.18 10.55
C ILE A 200 -2.94 -4.12 11.70
N LEU A 201 -1.90 -3.83 12.45
CA LEU A 201 -1.49 -4.62 13.60
C LEU A 201 -2.12 -4.06 14.88
N ILE A 202 -2.76 -4.94 15.64
CA ILE A 202 -3.43 -4.65 16.92
C ILE A 202 -2.60 -5.19 18.07
N ARG A 203 -2.51 -4.41 19.15
CA ARG A 203 -1.96 -4.81 20.44
C ARG A 203 -2.82 -4.20 21.54
N ASP A 204 -3.23 -5.02 22.50
CA ASP A 204 -4.06 -4.59 23.64
C ASP A 204 -5.35 -3.86 23.19
N GLY A 205 -5.95 -4.32 22.09
CA GLY A 205 -7.20 -3.77 21.54
C GLY A 205 -7.07 -2.42 20.84
N LYS A 206 -5.84 -1.96 20.54
CA LYS A 206 -5.55 -0.69 19.86
C LYS A 206 -4.63 -0.90 18.66
N ILE A 207 -4.65 0.06 17.73
CA ILE A 207 -3.70 0.06 16.60
C ILE A 207 -2.28 0.24 17.14
N ALA A 208 -1.44 -0.75 16.89
CA ALA A 208 -0.03 -0.74 17.24
C ALA A 208 0.85 -0.28 16.07
N SER A 209 0.46 -0.62 14.84
CA SER A 209 1.17 -0.21 13.63
C SER A 209 0.34 -0.45 12.37
N ILE A 210 0.50 0.41 11.37
CA ILE A 210 0.11 0.20 9.98
C ILE A 210 1.33 -0.24 9.18
N ILE A 211 1.22 -1.33 8.43
CA ILE A 211 2.34 -1.98 7.71
C ILE A 211 2.06 -2.10 6.21
N ASP A 212 3.07 -2.54 5.45
CA ASP A 212 2.99 -2.79 4.00
C ASP A 212 2.68 -1.55 3.14
N TRP A 213 3.51 -0.52 3.34
CA TRP A 213 3.43 0.78 2.66
C TRP A 213 3.92 0.77 1.21
N GLU A 214 4.08 -0.39 0.59
CA GLU A 214 4.67 -0.47 -0.73
C GLU A 214 3.78 0.11 -1.83
N CYS A 215 2.45 0.07 -1.64
CA CYS A 215 1.49 0.63 -2.58
C CYS A 215 1.28 2.15 -2.40
N ALA A 216 1.91 2.74 -1.39
CA ALA A 216 1.66 4.12 -1.03
C ALA A 216 2.25 5.10 -2.05
N GLY A 217 1.58 6.23 -2.22
CA GLY A 217 1.96 7.23 -3.21
C GLY A 217 0.88 8.29 -3.40
N TRP A 218 1.06 9.10 -4.44
CA TRP A 218 0.16 10.17 -4.86
C TRP A 218 -0.81 9.61 -5.91
N TYR A 219 -2.10 9.56 -5.59
CA TYR A 219 -3.15 8.99 -6.44
C TYR A 219 -4.38 9.90 -6.48
N PRO A 220 -5.34 9.68 -7.39
CA PRO A 220 -6.63 10.37 -7.33
C PRO A 220 -7.27 10.21 -5.95
N GLU A 221 -7.91 11.25 -5.43
CA GLU A 221 -8.42 11.28 -4.05
C GLU A 221 -9.42 10.15 -3.69
N TYR A 222 -10.06 9.54 -4.69
CA TYR A 222 -10.95 8.39 -4.51
C TYR A 222 -10.20 7.07 -4.28
N TRP A 223 -8.92 7.00 -4.62
CA TRP A 223 -8.17 5.75 -4.74
C TRP A 223 -8.09 4.98 -3.41
N GLU A 224 -7.88 5.67 -2.29
CA GLU A 224 -7.90 5.01 -0.96
C GLU A 224 -9.26 4.34 -0.67
N TYR A 225 -10.37 4.99 -1.04
CA TYR A 225 -11.73 4.46 -0.79
C TYR A 225 -11.99 3.19 -1.61
N THR A 226 -11.65 3.19 -2.88
CA THR A 226 -11.86 2.00 -3.74
C THR A 226 -10.90 0.89 -3.38
N LYS A 227 -9.64 1.22 -3.06
CA LYS A 227 -8.61 0.26 -2.64
C LYS A 227 -8.91 -0.37 -1.29
N ALA A 228 -9.49 0.37 -0.34
CA ALA A 228 -9.95 -0.19 0.94
C ALA A 228 -11.02 -1.28 0.78
N LEU A 229 -11.60 -1.44 -0.42
CA LEU A 229 -12.56 -2.49 -0.76
C LEU A 229 -12.03 -3.49 -1.80
N TYR A 230 -10.81 -3.28 -2.30
CA TYR A 230 -10.08 -4.21 -3.17
C TYR A 230 -9.27 -5.19 -2.29
N ASN A 231 -9.97 -6.06 -1.57
CA ASN A 231 -9.35 -6.94 -0.59
C ASN A 231 -9.50 -8.42 -0.94
N ARG A 232 -8.46 -9.19 -0.62
CA ARG A 232 -8.47 -10.66 -0.73
C ARG A 232 -9.15 -11.35 0.46
N VAL A 233 -9.39 -10.63 1.55
CA VAL A 233 -10.05 -11.18 2.75
C VAL A 233 -11.43 -10.57 2.93
N TYR A 234 -12.40 -11.44 3.16
CA TYR A 234 -13.78 -11.07 3.42
C TYR A 234 -13.95 -10.62 4.88
N ALA A 235 -14.16 -9.31 5.07
CA ALA A 235 -14.37 -8.69 6.38
C ALA A 235 -15.48 -7.61 6.29
N PRO A 236 -16.75 -7.99 6.04
CA PRO A 236 -17.81 -7.05 5.67
C PRO A 236 -18.12 -6.00 6.74
N GLU A 237 -18.17 -6.39 8.02
CA GLU A 237 -18.40 -5.47 9.12
C GLU A 237 -17.30 -4.41 9.21
N PHE A 238 -16.03 -4.83 9.14
CA PHE A 238 -14.89 -3.91 9.12
C PHE A 238 -14.95 -2.95 7.94
N HIS A 239 -15.21 -3.46 6.73
CA HIS A 239 -15.31 -2.62 5.54
C HIS A 239 -16.44 -1.60 5.65
N GLN A 240 -17.61 -2.01 6.13
CA GLN A 240 -18.73 -1.10 6.35
C GLN A 240 -18.34 0.02 7.33
N MET A 241 -17.78 -0.35 8.49
CA MET A 241 -17.39 0.62 9.51
C MET A 241 -16.28 1.55 9.02
N LEU A 242 -15.32 1.06 8.23
CA LEU A 242 -14.26 1.89 7.64
C LEU A 242 -14.82 2.87 6.59
N GLN A 243 -15.75 2.43 5.75
CA GLN A 243 -16.39 3.30 4.75
C GLN A 243 -17.13 4.48 5.39
N GLU A 244 -17.68 4.31 6.59
CA GLU A 244 -18.33 5.39 7.35
C GLU A 244 -17.34 6.46 7.83
N GLN A 245 -16.03 6.15 7.86
CA GLN A 245 -14.97 7.07 8.27
C GLN A 245 -14.31 7.80 7.09
N MET A 246 -14.78 7.55 5.86
CA MET A 246 -14.18 8.07 4.64
C MET A 246 -15.20 8.86 3.82
N VAL A 247 -14.73 9.84 3.05
CA VAL A 247 -15.53 10.39 1.95
C VAL A 247 -15.84 9.28 0.95
N ARG A 248 -17.13 9.12 0.62
CA ARG A 248 -17.60 8.07 -0.28
C ARG A 248 -17.43 8.47 -1.74
N TYR A 249 -16.92 7.54 -2.53
CA TYR A 249 -16.77 7.63 -3.98
C TYR A 249 -17.45 6.42 -4.64
N ASP A 250 -18.77 6.31 -4.48
CA ASP A 250 -19.52 5.10 -4.86
C ASP A 250 -19.56 4.87 -6.38
N ALA A 251 -19.63 5.94 -7.18
CA ALA A 251 -19.57 5.84 -8.64
C ALA A 251 -18.18 5.37 -9.12
N GLU A 252 -17.13 5.87 -8.48
CA GLU A 252 -15.74 5.45 -8.71
C GLU A 252 -15.52 4.01 -8.27
N LEU A 253 -16.14 3.57 -7.17
CA LEU A 253 -16.10 2.18 -6.72
C LEU A 253 -16.76 1.23 -7.72
N GLU A 254 -17.93 1.58 -8.25
CA GLU A 254 -18.58 0.77 -9.27
C GLU A 254 -17.78 0.75 -10.58
N THR A 255 -17.19 1.88 -10.97
CA THR A 255 -16.23 1.98 -12.08
C THR A 255 -15.04 1.04 -11.85
N GLU A 256 -14.41 1.10 -10.68
CA GLU A 256 -13.29 0.24 -10.33
C GLU A 256 -13.68 -1.24 -10.34
N ARG A 257 -14.83 -1.61 -9.75
CA ARG A 257 -15.34 -2.99 -9.78
C ARG A 257 -15.60 -3.51 -11.18
N PHE A 258 -16.09 -2.66 -12.08
CA PHE A 258 -16.19 -2.99 -13.49
C PHE A 258 -14.80 -3.28 -14.07
N LEU A 259 -13.82 -2.39 -13.85
CA LEU A 259 -12.46 -2.57 -14.33
C LEU A 259 -11.76 -3.78 -13.69
N TRP A 260 -12.06 -4.16 -12.45
CA TRP A 260 -11.51 -5.37 -11.83
C TRP A 260 -12.01 -6.65 -12.52
N ARG A 261 -13.11 -6.61 -13.25
CA ARG A 261 -13.58 -7.78 -14.01
C ARG A 261 -12.85 -7.94 -15.34
N TRP A 262 -12.47 -6.82 -15.96
CA TRP A 262 -11.96 -6.81 -17.34
C TRP A 262 -10.45 -6.52 -17.44
N PHE A 263 -9.92 -5.78 -16.47
CA PHE A 263 -8.58 -5.20 -16.46
C PHE A 263 -7.96 -5.31 -15.06
N ASP A 264 -8.17 -6.41 -14.32
CA ASP A 264 -7.45 -6.64 -13.08
C ASP A 264 -5.97 -6.90 -13.37
N GLN A 265 -5.09 -6.08 -12.79
CA GLN A 265 -3.66 -6.13 -13.08
C GLN A 265 -3.33 -5.98 -14.59
N PRO A 266 -3.78 -4.89 -15.24
CA PRO A 266 -3.68 -4.76 -16.69
C PRO A 266 -2.24 -4.81 -17.19
N LEU A 267 -1.26 -4.40 -16.38
CA LEU A 267 0.16 -4.46 -16.73
C LEU A 267 0.72 -5.91 -16.76
N ASP A 268 0.12 -6.83 -16.02
CA ASP A 268 0.47 -8.25 -16.11
C ASP A 268 -0.17 -8.90 -17.35
N GLN A 269 -1.39 -8.47 -17.68
CA GLN A 269 -2.15 -9.01 -18.82
C GLN A 269 -1.63 -8.51 -20.18
N LEU A 270 -1.30 -7.21 -20.27
CA LEU A 270 -0.98 -6.51 -21.52
C LEU A 270 0.52 -6.22 -21.67
N GLY A 271 1.35 -6.54 -20.67
CA GLY A 271 2.79 -6.64 -20.86
C GLY A 271 3.50 -5.31 -21.17
N GLY A 272 4.24 -5.28 -22.28
CA GLY A 272 5.02 -4.11 -22.72
C GLY A 272 4.19 -3.04 -23.43
N ASP A 273 2.98 -3.39 -23.88
CA ASP A 273 2.13 -2.51 -24.70
C ASP A 273 1.54 -1.33 -23.89
N LEU A 274 1.66 -1.38 -22.57
CA LEU A 274 1.23 -0.33 -21.64
C LEU A 274 2.35 0.55 -21.09
N GLN A 275 3.63 0.16 -21.24
CA GLN A 275 4.76 0.83 -20.56
C GLN A 275 5.34 2.02 -21.30
#